data_AF-A0A3N9XUI8-F1
#
_entry.id   AF-A0A3N9XUI8-F1
#
_cell.length_a   1.000
_cell.length_b   1.000
_cell.length_c   1.000
_cell.angle_alpha   90.00
_cell.angle_beta   90.00
_cell.angle_gamma   90.00
#
_symmetry.space_group_name_H-M   'P 1'
#
loop_
_entity.id
_entity.type
_entity.pdbx_description
1 polymer ?
#
loop_
_entity_poly.entity_id
_entity_poly.type
_entity_poly.pdbx_seq_one_letter_code
_entity_poly.pdbx_strand_id
1 'polypeptide(L)'
;MTSDDLPIGRRVARWRVRRSMTQQMLADRLRRSKSWVDKVERGVRALDRYSVIQELAHVLRVDPQVLLGQQRSTSAGTPGGVDDIRAALARYDTPQAPAQTDELRRQIGYAWLSYQHADYGQLVRVLPCLLEAVQGARSPELLVQTYRITSSLLVKLGEADLAWLSADRAMSAAGDDPILAATAAISVAQALRASNRDRLALTAAQTAANRILPAPAYPADHEDGGLRGDQTARQPHDQRSEGEGESEGAPARRRSAGEW
;
A
#
# COMPACT_ATOMS: atom_id res chain seq x y z
N MET A 1 9.52 -13.71 25.16
CA MET A 1 10.74 -13.45 24.36
C MET A 1 10.56 -14.08 22.99
N THR A 2 10.17 -13.27 22.01
CA THR A 2 10.00 -13.68 20.61
C THR A 2 11.38 -14.04 20.03
N SER A 3 11.43 -14.90 19.00
CA SER A 3 12.69 -15.42 18.45
C SER A 3 13.55 -14.36 17.73
N ASP A 4 13.04 -13.13 17.59
CA ASP A 4 13.67 -12.03 16.86
C ASP A 4 14.81 -11.33 17.61
N ASP A 5 14.79 -11.28 18.94
CA ASP A 5 15.81 -10.58 19.74
C ASP A 5 17.12 -11.37 19.92
N LEU A 6 17.20 -12.60 19.40
CA LEU A 6 18.39 -13.44 19.55
C LEU A 6 19.45 -13.09 18.50
N PRO A 7 20.72 -12.87 18.89
CA PRO A 7 21.82 -12.69 17.94
C PRO A 7 21.90 -13.86 16.94
N ILE A 8 22.31 -13.58 15.70
CA ILE A 8 22.39 -14.56 14.61
C ILE A 8 23.08 -15.88 15.02
N GLY A 9 24.18 -15.80 15.77
CA GLY A 9 24.90 -16.97 16.28
C GLY A 9 24.06 -17.87 17.18
N ARG A 10 23.23 -17.29 18.07
CA ARG A 10 22.32 -18.05 18.92
C ARG A 10 21.19 -18.69 18.11
N ARG A 11 20.72 -18.04 17.04
CA ARG A 11 19.73 -18.64 16.11
C ARG A 11 20.32 -19.84 15.36
N VAL A 12 21.56 -19.74 14.88
CA VAL A 12 22.29 -20.87 14.27
C VAL A 12 22.37 -22.04 15.25
N ALA A 13 22.77 -21.81 16.50
CA ALA A 13 22.85 -22.85 17.53
C ALA A 13 21.49 -23.54 17.76
N ARG A 14 20.42 -22.75 17.85
CA ARG A 14 19.06 -23.26 18.05
C ARG A 14 18.62 -24.16 16.89
N TRP A 15 18.86 -23.73 15.65
CA TRP A 15 18.52 -24.53 14.47
C TRP A 15 19.38 -25.78 14.36
N ARG A 16 20.67 -25.71 14.67
CA ARG A 16 21.55 -26.88 14.74
C ARG A 16 20.99 -27.94 15.68
N VAL A 17 20.59 -27.55 16.90
CA VAL A 17 20.00 -28.46 17.89
C VAL A 17 18.69 -29.05 17.39
N ARG A 18 17.81 -28.26 16.75
CA ARG A 18 16.55 -28.77 16.15
C ARG A 18 16.77 -29.78 15.04
N ARG A 19 17.91 -29.72 14.33
CA ARG A 19 18.28 -30.71 13.30
C ARG A 19 19.09 -31.87 13.86
N SER A 20 19.17 -31.99 15.19
CA SER A 20 19.92 -33.04 15.88
C SER A 20 21.38 -33.13 15.43
N MET A 21 21.99 -31.98 15.11
CA MET A 21 23.40 -31.91 14.69
C MET A 21 24.29 -31.52 15.87
N THR A 22 25.43 -32.18 16.03
CA THR A 22 26.49 -31.68 16.91
C THR A 22 27.24 -30.51 16.25
N GLN A 23 27.98 -29.71 17.03
CA GLN A 23 28.83 -28.65 16.44
C GLN A 23 29.87 -29.23 15.47
N GLN A 24 30.37 -30.44 15.74
CA GLN A 24 31.28 -31.14 14.84
C GLN A 24 30.60 -31.49 13.52
N MET A 25 29.40 -32.09 13.57
CA MET A 25 28.64 -32.42 12.34
C MET A 25 28.34 -31.21 11.48
N LEU A 26 28.00 -30.07 12.10
CA LEU A 26 27.79 -28.82 11.37
C LEU A 26 29.09 -28.32 10.74
N ALA A 27 30.19 -28.38 11.49
CA ALA A 27 31.51 -27.97 11.01
C ALA A 27 31.97 -28.82 9.81
N ASP A 28 31.78 -30.14 9.89
CA ASP A 28 32.14 -31.08 8.82
C ASP A 28 31.36 -30.78 7.54
N ARG A 29 30.06 -30.50 7.64
CA ARG A 29 29.20 -30.15 6.49
C ARG A 29 29.56 -28.81 5.85
N LEU A 30 30.08 -27.87 6.63
CA LEU A 30 30.56 -26.56 6.17
C LEU A 30 32.04 -26.57 5.75
N ARG A 31 32.72 -27.72 5.90
CA ARG A 31 34.19 -27.82 5.74
C ARG A 31 34.94 -26.77 6.57
N ARG A 32 34.47 -26.54 7.80
CA ARG A 32 35.07 -25.62 8.80
C ARG A 32 35.48 -26.39 10.05
N SER A 33 36.22 -25.72 10.93
CA SER A 33 36.58 -26.32 12.23
C SER A 33 35.43 -26.20 13.24
N LYS A 34 35.33 -27.15 14.17
CA LYS A 34 34.38 -27.07 15.30
C LYS A 34 34.54 -25.79 16.11
N SER A 35 35.78 -25.33 16.29
CA SER A 35 36.08 -24.05 16.97
C SER A 35 35.47 -22.85 16.26
N TRP A 36 35.39 -22.87 14.92
CA TRP A 36 34.72 -21.83 14.15
C TRP A 36 33.22 -21.80 14.46
N VAL A 37 32.56 -22.95 14.45
CA VAL A 37 31.12 -23.08 14.78
C VAL A 37 30.84 -22.59 16.20
N ASP A 38 31.66 -23.01 17.17
CA ASP A 38 31.53 -22.60 18.57
C ASP A 38 31.68 -21.07 18.75
N LYS A 39 32.67 -20.44 18.09
CA LYS A 39 32.84 -18.97 18.12
C LYS A 39 31.66 -18.23 17.47
N VAL A 40 31.10 -18.78 16.41
CA VAL A 40 29.91 -18.22 15.74
C VAL A 40 28.69 -18.34 16.67
N GLU A 41 28.43 -19.52 17.24
CA GLU A 41 27.28 -19.76 18.11
C GLU A 41 27.29 -18.90 19.38
N ARG A 42 28.48 -18.59 19.91
CA ARG A 42 28.68 -17.69 21.04
C ARG A 42 28.69 -16.20 20.67
N GLY A 43 28.65 -15.87 19.38
CA GLY A 43 28.71 -14.48 18.90
C GLY A 43 30.10 -13.83 19.00
N VAL A 44 31.15 -14.60 19.31
CA VAL A 44 32.54 -14.11 19.34
C VAL A 44 33.05 -13.82 17.92
N ARG A 45 32.57 -14.60 16.94
CA ARG A 45 32.84 -14.35 15.53
C ARG A 45 31.57 -13.89 14.83
N ALA A 46 31.61 -12.68 14.29
CA ALA A 46 30.52 -12.11 13.52
C ALA A 46 30.36 -12.84 12.17
N LEU A 47 29.11 -12.94 11.72
CA LEU A 47 28.72 -13.55 10.43
C LEU A 47 28.44 -12.42 9.43
N ASP A 48 29.50 -11.77 8.94
CA ASP A 48 29.37 -10.55 8.13
C ASP A 48 29.17 -10.83 6.65
N ARG A 49 29.57 -12.03 6.19
CA ARG A 49 29.48 -12.42 4.78
C ARG A 49 28.18 -13.18 4.53
N TYR A 50 27.33 -12.62 3.68
CA TYR A 50 26.05 -13.24 3.33
C TYR A 50 26.21 -14.63 2.69
N SER A 51 27.28 -14.88 1.92
CA SER A 51 27.57 -16.20 1.36
C SER A 51 27.74 -17.29 2.43
N VAL A 52 28.34 -16.97 3.57
CA VAL A 52 28.50 -17.89 4.70
C VAL A 52 27.16 -18.15 5.39
N ILE A 53 26.31 -17.12 5.47
CA ILE A 53 24.95 -17.25 6.01
C ILE A 53 24.11 -18.17 5.12
N GLN A 54 24.21 -18.04 3.79
CA GLN A 54 23.54 -18.93 2.84
C GLN A 54 24.02 -20.38 3.00
N GLU A 55 25.33 -20.61 3.13
CA GLU A 55 25.90 -21.94 3.32
C GLU A 55 25.38 -22.58 4.62
N LEU A 56 25.37 -21.83 5.72
CA LEU A 56 24.77 -22.22 7.00
C LEU A 56 23.29 -22.56 6.86
N ALA A 57 22.52 -21.70 6.20
CA ALA A 57 21.09 -21.88 5.99
C ALA A 57 20.79 -23.13 5.16
N HIS A 58 21.58 -23.38 4.11
CA HIS A 58 21.49 -24.57 3.27
C HIS A 58 21.73 -25.86 4.08
N VAL A 59 22.82 -25.92 4.86
CA VAL A 59 23.14 -27.08 5.70
C VAL A 59 22.08 -27.33 6.77
N LEU A 60 21.55 -26.26 7.37
CA LEU A 60 20.49 -26.30 8.37
C LEU A 60 19.09 -26.48 7.74
N ARG A 61 18.99 -26.46 6.40
CA ARG A 61 17.76 -26.51 5.60
C ARG A 61 16.70 -25.51 6.05
N VAL A 62 17.09 -24.26 6.21
CA VAL A 62 16.20 -23.12 6.52
C VAL A 62 16.44 -22.02 5.52
N ASP A 63 15.49 -21.09 5.40
CA ASP A 63 15.70 -19.87 4.62
C ASP A 63 16.78 -18.98 5.31
N PRO A 64 17.75 -18.38 4.59
CA PRO A 64 18.75 -17.47 5.16
C PRO A 64 18.15 -16.32 5.99
N GLN A 65 16.96 -15.83 5.62
CA GLN A 65 16.23 -14.77 6.32
C GLN A 65 15.83 -15.20 7.75
N VAL A 66 15.62 -16.51 7.99
CA VAL A 66 15.37 -17.06 9.33
C VAL A 66 16.59 -16.85 10.24
N LEU A 67 17.81 -17.05 9.72
CA LEU A 67 19.04 -16.84 10.49
C LEU A 67 19.29 -15.35 10.73
N LEU A 68 18.91 -14.50 9.78
CA LEU A 68 18.98 -13.04 9.89
C LEU A 68 17.91 -12.45 10.83
N GLY A 69 16.90 -13.22 11.23
CA GLY A 69 15.80 -12.71 12.06
C GLY A 69 14.88 -11.78 11.29
N GLN A 70 14.80 -11.98 9.97
CA GLN A 70 14.01 -11.17 9.05
C GLN A 70 12.77 -11.93 8.55
N GLN A 71 12.49 -13.12 9.12
CA GLN A 71 11.21 -13.77 8.89
C GLN A 71 10.11 -13.05 9.66
N ARG A 72 9.36 -12.21 8.95
CA ARG A 72 7.96 -11.96 9.30
C ARG A 72 7.30 -13.33 9.39
N SER A 73 6.64 -13.60 10.51
CA SER A 73 5.89 -14.83 10.74
C SER A 73 4.97 -15.11 9.55
N THR A 74 5.40 -15.97 8.62
CA THR A 74 4.53 -16.49 7.58
C THR A 74 3.60 -17.48 8.28
N SER A 75 2.40 -17.01 8.61
CA SER A 75 1.32 -17.91 9.00
C SER A 75 1.04 -18.83 7.81
N ALA A 76 0.87 -20.12 8.09
CA ALA A 76 0.87 -21.19 7.12
C ALA A 76 -0.03 -20.90 5.90
N GLY A 77 0.60 -20.58 4.77
CA GLY A 77 -0.01 -20.58 3.45
C GLY A 77 0.72 -21.60 2.57
N THR A 78 -0.03 -22.38 1.80
CA THR A 78 0.50 -23.37 0.85
C THR A 78 1.56 -22.71 -0.05
N PRO A 79 2.73 -23.35 -0.31
CA PRO A 79 3.87 -22.72 -0.97
C PRO A 79 3.66 -22.08 -2.36
N GLY A 80 2.48 -22.21 -2.98
CA GLY A 80 2.18 -21.61 -4.30
C GLY A 80 1.14 -20.50 -4.30
N GLY A 81 0.31 -20.37 -3.26
CA GLY A 81 -0.90 -19.55 -3.38
C GLY A 81 -0.67 -18.03 -3.38
N VAL A 82 0.36 -17.56 -2.67
CA VAL A 82 0.79 -16.14 -2.76
C VAL A 82 1.43 -15.84 -4.11
N ASP A 83 2.15 -16.81 -4.69
CA ASP A 83 2.80 -16.66 -5.99
C ASP A 83 1.76 -16.55 -7.10
N ASP A 84 0.63 -17.27 -6.99
CA ASP A 84 -0.50 -17.15 -7.92
C ASP A 84 -1.14 -15.74 -7.85
N ILE A 85 -1.32 -15.19 -6.65
CA ILE A 85 -1.77 -13.81 -6.46
C ILE A 85 -0.77 -12.82 -7.07
N ARG A 86 0.54 -13.05 -6.85
CA ARG A 86 1.60 -12.22 -7.43
C ARG A 86 1.57 -12.29 -8.95
N ALA A 87 1.37 -13.47 -9.54
CA ALA A 87 1.24 -13.66 -10.97
C ALA A 87 0.01 -12.93 -11.54
N ALA A 88 -1.15 -13.03 -10.87
CA ALA A 88 -2.36 -12.30 -11.25
C ALA A 88 -2.16 -10.77 -11.16
N LEU A 89 -1.44 -10.27 -10.15
CA LEU A 89 -1.06 -8.86 -10.09
C LEU A 89 -0.01 -8.50 -11.15
N ALA A 90 0.88 -9.39 -11.54
CA ALA A 90 1.90 -9.14 -12.56
C ALA A 90 1.36 -9.18 -14.01
N ARG A 91 0.07 -9.49 -14.19
CA ARG A 91 -0.61 -9.37 -15.49
C ARG A 91 -0.95 -7.91 -15.80
N TYR A 92 -0.51 -7.48 -16.97
CA TYR A 92 -0.74 -6.14 -17.53
C TYR A 92 -1.52 -6.19 -18.85
N ASP A 93 -1.78 -7.40 -19.36
CA ASP A 93 -2.69 -7.62 -20.45
C ASP A 93 -4.13 -7.30 -20.03
N THR A 94 -4.93 -6.74 -20.95
CA THR A 94 -6.31 -6.39 -20.65
C THR A 94 -7.26 -7.45 -21.20
N PRO A 95 -7.80 -8.36 -20.38
CA PRO A 95 -8.84 -9.28 -20.84
C PRO A 95 -10.08 -8.50 -21.27
N GLN A 96 -10.60 -8.75 -22.47
CA GLN A 96 -11.72 -8.01 -23.08
C GLN A 96 -13.12 -8.60 -22.81
N ALA A 97 -13.22 -9.65 -21.99
CA ALA A 97 -14.51 -10.32 -21.81
C ALA A 97 -15.44 -9.53 -20.87
N PRO A 98 -16.73 -9.32 -21.26
CA PRO A 98 -17.71 -8.70 -20.39
C PRO A 98 -18.04 -9.66 -19.24
N ALA A 99 -17.52 -9.36 -18.05
CA ALA A 99 -17.88 -10.09 -16.84
C ALA A 99 -19.23 -9.57 -16.31
N GLN A 100 -20.07 -10.48 -15.81
CA GLN A 100 -21.34 -10.12 -15.18
C GLN A 100 -21.07 -9.40 -13.85
N THR A 101 -21.13 -8.06 -13.86
CA THR A 101 -20.81 -7.18 -12.72
C THR A 101 -21.51 -7.56 -11.42
N ASP A 102 -22.77 -8.03 -11.49
CA ASP A 102 -23.53 -8.42 -10.30
C ASP A 102 -23.02 -9.72 -9.67
N GLU A 103 -22.57 -10.67 -10.48
CA GLU A 103 -21.95 -11.90 -9.98
C GLU A 103 -20.60 -11.59 -9.34
N LEU A 104 -19.79 -10.74 -9.95
CA LEU A 104 -18.54 -10.28 -9.36
C LEU A 104 -18.76 -9.56 -8.02
N ARG A 105 -19.79 -8.73 -7.92
CA ARG A 105 -20.15 -8.07 -6.65
C ARG A 105 -20.47 -9.08 -5.56
N ARG A 106 -21.21 -10.15 -5.88
CA ARG A 106 -21.49 -11.26 -4.94
C ARG A 106 -20.21 -11.99 -4.54
N GLN A 107 -19.35 -12.35 -5.50
CA GLN A 107 -18.09 -13.04 -5.24
C GLN A 107 -17.14 -12.22 -4.35
N ILE A 108 -17.03 -10.91 -4.59
CA ILE A 108 -16.29 -9.98 -3.73
C ILE A 108 -16.90 -9.94 -2.33
N GLY A 109 -18.23 -9.89 -2.22
CA GLY A 109 -18.92 -9.98 -0.93
C GLY A 109 -18.59 -11.25 -0.17
N TYR A 110 -18.60 -12.40 -0.84
CA TYR A 110 -18.18 -13.68 -0.26
C TYR A 110 -16.70 -13.67 0.16
N ALA A 111 -15.81 -13.09 -0.63
CA ALA A 111 -14.41 -12.94 -0.26
C ALA A 111 -14.24 -12.11 1.03
N TRP A 112 -14.96 -11.00 1.17
CA TRP A 112 -14.96 -10.22 2.41
C TRP A 112 -15.51 -11.02 3.61
N LEU A 113 -16.52 -11.87 3.41
CA LEU A 113 -17.02 -12.76 4.47
C LEU A 113 -15.98 -13.83 4.85
N SER A 114 -15.35 -14.50 3.88
CA SER A 114 -14.28 -15.47 4.12
C SER A 114 -13.12 -14.84 4.90
N TYR A 115 -12.76 -13.59 4.60
CA TYR A 115 -11.74 -12.87 5.35
C TYR A 115 -12.15 -12.61 6.80
N GLN A 116 -13.40 -12.20 7.04
CA GLN A 116 -13.93 -11.97 8.39
C GLN A 116 -13.93 -13.25 9.23
N HIS A 117 -14.20 -14.40 8.60
CA HIS A 117 -14.15 -15.72 9.24
C HIS A 117 -12.74 -16.34 9.28
N ALA A 118 -11.70 -15.61 8.88
CA ALA A 118 -10.31 -16.05 8.83
C ALA A 118 -10.06 -17.29 7.94
N ASP A 119 -10.91 -17.52 6.92
CA ASP A 119 -10.69 -18.54 5.90
C ASP A 119 -9.72 -18.04 4.82
N TYR A 120 -8.49 -17.79 5.23
CA TYR A 120 -7.44 -17.28 4.35
C TYR A 120 -7.03 -18.30 3.28
N GLY A 121 -7.14 -19.59 3.59
CA GLY A 121 -6.85 -20.66 2.64
C GLY A 121 -7.80 -20.63 1.44
N GLN A 122 -9.09 -20.36 1.66
CA GLN A 122 -10.05 -20.17 0.58
C GLN A 122 -9.77 -18.91 -0.22
N LEU A 123 -9.44 -17.79 0.44
CA LEU A 123 -9.13 -16.54 -0.25
C LEU A 123 -7.92 -16.66 -1.17
N VAL A 124 -6.87 -17.33 -0.71
CA VAL A 124 -5.67 -17.61 -1.50
C VAL A 124 -6.02 -18.34 -2.81
N ARG A 125 -7.01 -19.25 -2.79
CA ARG A 125 -7.45 -19.98 -3.99
C ARG A 125 -8.32 -19.13 -4.93
N VAL A 126 -9.18 -18.26 -4.38
CA VAL A 126 -10.21 -17.55 -5.16
C VAL A 126 -9.70 -16.23 -5.74
N LEU A 127 -8.82 -15.53 -5.02
CA LEU A 127 -8.39 -14.17 -5.41
C LEU A 127 -7.69 -14.07 -6.77
N PRO A 128 -6.83 -15.01 -7.21
CA PRO A 128 -6.21 -14.90 -8.53
C PRO A 128 -7.24 -14.80 -9.67
N CYS A 129 -8.24 -15.68 -9.67
CA CYS A 129 -9.32 -15.66 -10.65
C CYS A 129 -10.19 -14.40 -10.52
N LEU A 130 -10.45 -13.94 -9.30
CA LEU A 130 -11.26 -12.75 -9.05
C LEU A 130 -10.55 -11.48 -9.56
N LEU A 131 -9.23 -11.37 -9.36
CA LEU A 131 -8.39 -10.27 -9.87
C LEU A 131 -8.45 -10.18 -11.39
N GLU A 132 -8.34 -11.31 -12.09
CA GLU A 132 -8.46 -11.37 -13.56
C GLU A 132 -9.84 -10.91 -14.03
N ALA A 133 -10.90 -11.38 -13.36
CA ALA A 133 -12.27 -11.08 -13.77
C ALA A 133 -12.64 -9.60 -13.59
N VAL A 134 -12.21 -8.95 -12.48
CA VAL A 134 -12.51 -7.53 -12.26
C VAL A 134 -11.72 -6.60 -13.18
N GLN A 135 -10.53 -7.01 -13.65
CA GLN A 135 -9.78 -6.26 -14.66
C GLN A 135 -10.51 -6.21 -16.00
N GLY A 136 -11.21 -7.28 -16.38
CA GLY A 136 -12.07 -7.31 -17.58
C GLY A 136 -13.34 -6.47 -17.43
N ALA A 137 -13.94 -6.45 -16.24
CA ALA A 137 -15.16 -5.68 -15.96
C ALA A 137 -14.94 -4.15 -15.97
N ARG A 138 -13.73 -3.70 -15.63
CA ARG A 138 -13.34 -2.27 -15.57
C ARG A 138 -14.25 -1.37 -14.72
N SER A 139 -14.95 -1.92 -13.72
CA SER A 139 -15.68 -1.11 -12.71
C SER A 139 -14.71 -0.63 -11.63
N PRO A 140 -14.58 0.69 -11.40
CA PRO A 140 -13.76 1.25 -10.32
C PRO A 140 -14.07 0.63 -8.96
N GLU A 141 -15.36 0.46 -8.64
CA GLU A 141 -15.82 -0.08 -7.36
C GLU A 141 -15.35 -1.52 -7.16
N LEU A 142 -15.53 -2.38 -8.18
CA LEU A 142 -15.12 -3.78 -8.11
C LEU A 142 -13.59 -3.92 -8.03
N LEU A 143 -12.86 -3.10 -8.80
CA LEU A 143 -11.40 -3.05 -8.75
C LEU A 143 -10.91 -2.64 -7.36
N VAL A 144 -11.42 -1.51 -6.83
CA VAL A 144 -11.08 -1.02 -5.50
C VAL A 144 -11.35 -2.09 -4.45
N GLN A 145 -12.53 -2.71 -4.44
CA GLN A 145 -12.85 -3.72 -3.43
C GLN A 145 -11.97 -4.97 -3.53
N THR A 146 -11.68 -5.44 -4.73
CA THR A 146 -10.85 -6.64 -4.96
C THR A 146 -9.40 -6.41 -4.57
N TYR A 147 -8.85 -5.26 -4.94
CA TYR A 147 -7.49 -4.88 -4.53
C TYR A 147 -7.38 -4.64 -3.02
N ARG A 148 -8.44 -4.12 -2.37
CA ARG A 148 -8.48 -3.96 -0.91
C ARG A 148 -8.49 -5.28 -0.17
N ILE A 149 -9.36 -6.23 -0.55
CA ILE A 149 -9.39 -7.55 0.10
C ILE A 149 -8.10 -8.33 -0.12
N THR A 150 -7.50 -8.22 -1.32
CA THR A 150 -6.18 -8.78 -1.63
C THR A 150 -5.10 -8.18 -0.74
N SER A 151 -5.08 -6.85 -0.57
CA SER A 151 -4.17 -6.16 0.35
C SER A 151 -4.33 -6.63 1.80
N SER A 152 -5.57 -6.69 2.29
CA SER A 152 -5.86 -7.14 3.66
C SER A 152 -5.42 -8.59 3.90
N LEU A 153 -5.65 -9.50 2.94
CA LEU A 153 -5.13 -10.87 3.02
C LEU A 153 -3.60 -10.89 3.08
N LEU A 154 -2.92 -10.18 2.16
CA LEU A 154 -1.46 -10.18 2.08
C LEU A 154 -0.81 -9.62 3.36
N VAL A 155 -1.43 -8.63 4.01
CA VAL A 155 -1.02 -8.18 5.35
C VAL A 155 -1.08 -9.32 6.37
N LYS A 156 -2.14 -10.14 6.37
CA LYS A 156 -2.26 -11.30 7.27
C LYS A 156 -1.24 -12.39 7.00
N LEU A 157 -0.84 -12.55 5.73
CA LEU A 157 0.16 -13.53 5.31
C LEU A 157 1.62 -13.05 5.50
N GLY A 158 1.84 -11.78 5.87
CA GLY A 158 3.17 -11.19 6.09
C GLY A 158 3.80 -10.56 4.84
N GLU A 159 3.08 -10.52 3.73
CA GLU A 159 3.51 -10.04 2.41
C GLU A 159 3.27 -8.53 2.25
N ALA A 160 3.81 -7.72 3.18
CA ALA A 160 3.43 -6.31 3.30
C ALA A 160 3.77 -5.45 2.06
N ASP A 161 4.84 -5.75 1.33
CA ASP A 161 5.21 -4.98 0.13
C ASP A 161 4.25 -5.30 -1.03
N LEU A 162 3.85 -6.57 -1.19
CA LEU A 162 2.83 -6.97 -2.15
C LEU A 162 1.44 -6.44 -1.75
N ALA A 163 1.16 -6.40 -0.44
CA ALA A 163 -0.06 -5.79 0.09
C ALA A 163 -0.13 -4.28 -0.23
N TRP A 164 1.01 -3.58 -0.13
CA TRP A 164 1.10 -2.17 -0.48
C TRP A 164 0.91 -1.95 -1.98
N LEU A 165 1.52 -2.78 -2.84
CA LEU A 165 1.25 -2.74 -4.29
C LEU A 165 -0.24 -2.91 -4.61
N SER A 166 -0.91 -3.87 -3.98
CA SER A 166 -2.35 -4.08 -4.16
C SER A 166 -3.14 -2.85 -3.71
N ALA A 167 -2.79 -2.26 -2.56
CA ALA A 167 -3.45 -1.06 -2.06
C ALA A 167 -3.23 0.17 -2.96
N ASP A 168 -2.03 0.34 -3.50
CA ASP A 168 -1.71 1.40 -4.46
C ASP A 168 -2.53 1.27 -5.76
N ARG A 169 -2.76 0.05 -6.23
CA ARG A 169 -3.67 -0.21 -7.34
C ARG A 169 -5.12 0.06 -7.00
N ALA A 170 -5.55 -0.14 -5.75
CA ALA A 170 -6.87 0.30 -5.30
C ALA A 170 -6.97 1.83 -5.35
N MET A 171 -5.95 2.57 -4.90
CA MET A 171 -5.90 4.04 -5.02
C MET A 171 -5.96 4.49 -6.48
N SER A 172 -5.18 3.85 -7.36
CA SER A 172 -5.15 4.13 -8.79
C SER A 172 -6.53 3.87 -9.44
N ALA A 173 -7.20 2.78 -9.06
CA ALA A 173 -8.51 2.42 -9.59
C ALA A 173 -9.63 3.34 -9.08
N ALA A 174 -9.49 3.95 -7.91
CA ALA A 174 -10.45 4.91 -7.39
C ALA A 174 -10.51 6.19 -8.23
N GLY A 175 -9.43 6.56 -8.89
CA GLY A 175 -9.34 7.79 -9.68
C GLY A 175 -9.67 9.02 -8.83
N ASP A 176 -10.55 9.88 -9.35
CA ASP A 176 -10.96 11.12 -8.70
C ASP A 176 -12.15 10.95 -7.73
N ASP A 177 -12.68 9.74 -7.54
CA ASP A 177 -13.76 9.51 -6.58
C ASP A 177 -13.22 9.60 -5.13
N PRO A 178 -13.64 10.62 -4.35
CA PRO A 178 -13.08 10.84 -3.02
C PRO A 178 -13.47 9.75 -2.03
N ILE A 179 -14.64 9.11 -2.19
CA ILE A 179 -15.11 8.04 -1.31
C ILE A 179 -14.36 6.76 -1.60
N LEU A 180 -14.18 6.39 -2.87
CA LEU A 180 -13.38 5.22 -3.25
C LEU A 180 -11.92 5.40 -2.87
N ALA A 181 -11.35 6.59 -3.06
CA ALA A 181 -9.97 6.90 -2.67
C ALA A 181 -9.79 6.80 -1.14
N ALA A 182 -10.72 7.35 -0.35
CA ALA A 182 -10.67 7.20 1.10
C ALA A 182 -10.82 5.75 1.56
N THR A 183 -11.68 4.99 0.87
CA THR A 183 -11.90 3.57 1.10
C THR A 183 -10.64 2.73 0.82
N ALA A 184 -9.93 3.02 -0.28
CA ALA A 184 -8.65 2.40 -0.65
C ALA A 184 -7.51 2.79 0.31
N ALA A 185 -7.49 4.04 0.79
CA ALA A 185 -6.46 4.53 1.72
C ALA A 185 -6.41 3.75 3.04
N ILE A 186 -7.53 3.13 3.47
CA ILE A 186 -7.55 2.21 4.62
C ILE A 186 -6.56 1.05 4.41
N SER A 187 -6.55 0.45 3.22
CA SER A 187 -5.64 -0.65 2.88
C SER A 187 -4.19 -0.17 2.77
N VAL A 188 -3.95 1.04 2.24
CA VAL A 188 -2.62 1.66 2.22
C VAL A 188 -2.07 1.82 3.64
N ALA A 189 -2.87 2.40 4.54
CA ALA A 189 -2.48 2.58 5.94
C ALA A 189 -2.26 1.24 6.67
N GLN A 190 -3.04 0.20 6.36
CA GLN A 190 -2.82 -1.15 6.91
C GLN A 190 -1.50 -1.75 6.42
N ALA A 191 -1.20 -1.68 5.13
CA ALA A 191 0.05 -2.19 4.56
C ALA A 191 1.28 -1.45 5.10
N LEU A 192 1.21 -0.12 5.21
CA LEU A 192 2.30 0.70 5.79
C LEU A 192 2.57 0.37 7.26
N ARG A 193 1.52 0.14 8.07
CA ARG A 193 1.68 -0.34 9.45
C ARG A 193 2.32 -1.72 9.50
N ALA A 194 1.92 -2.64 8.63
CA ALA A 194 2.53 -3.98 8.54
C ALA A 194 4.03 -3.92 8.18
N SER A 195 4.47 -2.86 7.50
CA SER A 195 5.88 -2.57 7.20
C SER A 195 6.58 -1.67 8.25
N ASN A 196 6.00 -1.46 9.44
CA ASN A 196 6.51 -0.59 10.51
C ASN A 196 6.73 0.87 10.08
N ARG A 197 5.86 1.40 9.19
CA ARG A 197 5.89 2.78 8.70
C ARG A 197 4.75 3.62 9.28
N ASP A 198 4.58 3.61 10.60
CA ASP A 198 3.41 4.17 11.28
C ASP A 198 3.14 5.65 10.97
N ARG A 199 4.19 6.47 10.88
CA ARG A 199 4.03 7.89 10.52
C ARG A 199 3.44 8.07 9.13
N LEU A 200 3.91 7.29 8.15
CA LEU A 200 3.37 7.33 6.78
C LEU A 200 1.93 6.80 6.74
N ALA A 201 1.62 5.75 7.51
CA ALA A 201 0.27 5.22 7.62
C ALA A 201 -0.71 6.26 8.19
N LEU A 202 -0.30 6.98 9.23
CA LEU A 202 -1.10 8.05 9.83
C LEU A 202 -1.35 9.18 8.84
N THR A 203 -0.29 9.65 8.15
CA THR A 203 -0.43 10.70 7.13
C THR A 203 -1.39 10.28 6.02
N ALA A 204 -1.25 9.06 5.48
CA ALA A 204 -2.14 8.55 4.43
C ALA A 204 -3.61 8.53 4.88
N ALA A 205 -3.88 8.05 6.10
CA ALA A 205 -5.24 8.00 6.65
C ALA A 205 -5.81 9.41 6.89
N GLN A 206 -5.02 10.34 7.43
CA GLN A 206 -5.46 11.72 7.66
C GLN A 206 -5.72 12.47 6.36
N THR A 207 -4.84 12.34 5.35
CA THR A 207 -5.04 12.95 4.03
C THR A 207 -6.33 12.45 3.38
N ALA A 208 -6.61 11.15 3.47
CA ALA A 208 -7.85 10.58 2.97
C ALA A 208 -9.08 11.09 3.74
N ALA A 209 -9.04 11.12 5.07
CA ALA A 209 -10.13 11.60 5.91
C ALA A 209 -10.45 13.08 5.63
N ASN A 210 -9.43 13.93 5.49
CA ASN A 210 -9.59 15.35 5.20
C ASN A 210 -10.22 15.63 3.84
N ARG A 211 -10.12 14.71 2.87
CA ARG A 211 -10.74 14.86 1.54
C ARG A 211 -12.25 14.56 1.53
N ILE A 212 -12.73 13.75 2.47
CA ILE A 212 -14.16 13.36 2.55
C ILE A 212 -14.92 14.15 3.61
N LEU A 213 -14.22 14.88 4.48
CA LEU A 213 -14.83 15.79 5.43
C LEU A 213 -15.49 16.95 4.66
N PRO A 214 -16.77 17.28 4.92
CA PRO A 214 -17.38 18.46 4.36
C PRO A 214 -16.57 19.70 4.77
N ALA A 215 -16.48 20.69 3.89
CA ALA A 215 -15.84 21.96 4.21
C ALA A 215 -16.46 22.51 5.51
N PRO A 216 -15.66 23.04 6.44
CA PRO A 216 -16.22 23.66 7.63
C PRO A 216 -17.17 24.75 7.16
N ALA A 217 -18.44 24.61 7.51
CA ALA A 217 -19.39 25.68 7.37
C ALA A 217 -18.91 26.79 8.30
N TYR A 218 -18.14 27.75 7.76
CA TYR A 218 -18.00 29.02 8.43
C TYR A 218 -19.43 29.53 8.61
N PRO A 219 -19.90 29.79 9.84
CA PRO A 219 -21.07 30.63 10.00
C PRO A 219 -20.74 31.89 9.22
N ALA A 220 -21.58 32.23 8.24
CA ALA A 220 -21.52 33.58 7.70
C ALA A 220 -21.69 34.48 8.91
N ASP A 221 -20.61 35.14 9.31
CA ASP A 221 -20.68 36.27 10.21
C ASP A 221 -21.62 37.25 9.50
N HIS A 222 -22.88 37.24 9.93
CA HIS A 222 -23.76 38.36 9.69
C HIS A 222 -23.12 39.52 10.46
N GLU A 223 -22.16 40.19 9.84
CA GLU A 223 -21.90 41.59 10.12
C GLU A 223 -23.19 42.33 9.75
N ASP A 224 -24.11 42.39 10.71
CA ASP A 224 -25.23 43.29 10.71
C ASP A 224 -24.66 44.71 10.87
N GLY A 225 -24.26 45.27 9.73
CA GLY A 225 -23.99 46.68 9.54
C GLY A 225 -25.28 47.47 9.72
N GLY A 226 -25.72 47.61 10.96
CA GLY A 226 -26.88 48.41 11.36
C GLY A 226 -26.46 49.68 12.08
N LEU A 227 -25.77 50.59 11.37
CA LEU A 227 -25.62 51.98 11.80
C LEU A 227 -27.01 52.62 11.89
N ARG A 228 -27.51 52.74 13.12
CA ARG A 228 -28.69 53.53 13.48
C ARG A 228 -28.42 54.99 13.09
N GLY A 229 -29.07 55.42 12.02
CA GLY A 229 -29.02 56.80 11.56
C GLY A 229 -29.52 57.76 12.63
N ASP A 230 -28.76 58.84 12.84
CA ASP A 230 -29.33 60.11 13.24
C ASP A 230 -29.11 61.10 12.10
N GLN A 231 -30.17 61.83 11.79
CA GLN A 231 -30.28 62.74 10.68
C GLN A 231 -29.64 64.07 11.06
N THR A 232 -28.92 64.72 10.15
CA THR A 232 -29.20 66.12 9.79
C THR A 232 -28.34 66.61 8.62
N ALA A 233 -29.05 66.90 7.52
CA ALA A 233 -28.90 68.04 6.60
C ALA A 233 -27.49 68.50 6.15
N ARG A 234 -27.23 68.40 4.84
CA ARG A 234 -27.32 69.52 3.88
C ARG A 234 -26.76 69.10 2.50
N GLN A 235 -27.62 69.17 1.48
CA GLN A 235 -27.22 69.44 0.08
C GLN A 235 -26.65 70.87 0.00
N PRO A 236 -25.76 71.22 -0.96
CA PRO A 236 -26.22 71.32 -2.36
C PRO A 236 -25.18 71.14 -3.48
N HIS A 237 -25.75 71.03 -4.69
CA HIS A 237 -25.24 71.31 -6.04
C HIS A 237 -24.10 70.46 -6.63
N ASP A 238 -24.00 70.16 -7.93
CA ASP A 238 -24.79 70.15 -9.18
C ASP A 238 -23.73 70.21 -10.32
N GLN A 239 -24.12 69.82 -11.53
CA GLN A 239 -23.42 69.94 -12.84
C GLN A 239 -22.53 68.74 -13.24
N ARG A 240 -22.95 67.93 -14.24
CA ARG A 240 -22.77 68.12 -15.72
C ARG A 240 -21.28 68.25 -16.08
N SER A 241 -20.67 67.52 -17.02
CA SER A 241 -21.10 67.03 -18.35
C SER A 241 -20.00 66.04 -18.82
N GLU A 242 -20.35 64.95 -19.53
CA GLU A 242 -20.09 64.75 -20.98
C GLU A 242 -18.67 65.04 -21.48
N GLY A 243 -18.09 64.06 -22.19
CA GLY A 243 -16.84 64.20 -22.93
C GLY A 243 -16.46 62.91 -23.66
N GLU A 244 -16.96 62.80 -24.88
CA GLU A 244 -16.67 61.80 -25.91
C GLU A 244 -15.17 61.68 -26.26
N GLY A 245 -14.80 60.57 -26.90
CA GLY A 245 -13.47 60.39 -27.49
C GLY A 245 -13.31 59.04 -28.19
N GLU A 246 -13.87 58.95 -29.39
CA GLU A 246 -13.66 57.89 -30.39
C GLU A 246 -12.20 57.75 -30.86
N SER A 247 -11.98 56.64 -31.59
CA SER A 247 -10.99 56.43 -32.66
C SER A 247 -9.89 55.41 -32.30
N GLU A 248 -10.01 54.14 -32.68
CA GLU A 248 -9.85 53.54 -34.03
C GLU A 248 -8.37 53.27 -34.37
N GLY A 249 -8.05 52.01 -34.68
CA GLY A 249 -6.69 51.60 -35.02
C GLY A 249 -6.45 50.09 -34.99
N ALA A 250 -7.02 49.36 -35.96
CA ALA A 250 -6.53 48.05 -36.40
C ALA A 250 -5.98 48.22 -37.85
N PRO A 251 -5.35 47.22 -38.52
CA PRO A 251 -4.84 45.90 -38.11
C PRO A 251 -3.47 45.53 -38.77
N ALA A 252 -3.11 44.24 -38.67
CA ALA A 252 -2.26 43.42 -39.57
C ALA A 252 -0.80 43.17 -39.09
N ARG A 253 -0.17 41.99 -39.22
CA ARG A 253 -0.23 40.93 -40.25
C ARG A 253 0.28 39.56 -39.74
N ARG A 254 -0.34 38.48 -40.26
CA ARG A 254 0.18 37.23 -40.91
C ARG A 254 1.51 36.61 -40.41
N ARG A 255 1.46 35.37 -39.90
CA ARG A 255 1.71 34.03 -40.55
C ARG A 255 3.18 33.67 -40.86
N SER A 256 3.65 32.56 -40.28
CA SER A 256 4.26 31.33 -40.89
C SER A 256 4.92 30.52 -39.76
N ALA A 257 4.65 29.22 -39.54
CA ALA A 257 4.86 28.00 -40.36
C ALA A 257 6.31 27.47 -40.33
N GLY A 258 6.44 26.18 -39.97
CA GLY A 258 7.62 25.32 -40.14
C GLY A 258 8.47 25.16 -38.86
N GLU A 259 9.06 24.00 -38.52
CA GLU A 259 9.13 22.69 -39.17
C GLU A 259 10.03 21.78 -38.26
N TRP A 260 9.74 20.46 -38.26
CA TRP A 260 10.48 19.31 -37.66
C TRP A 260 10.39 19.02 -36.16
#